data_AF-A0A4Q5R8G1-F1
#
_entry.id   AF-A0A4Q5R8G1-F1
#
_cell.length_a   1.000
_cell.length_b   1.000
_cell.length_c   1.000
_cell.angle_alpha   90.00
_cell.angle_beta   90.00
_cell.angle_gamma   90.00
#
_symmetry.space_group_name_H-M   'P 1'
#
loop_
_entity.id
_entity.type
_entity.pdbx_description
1 polymer ?
#
loop_
_entity_poly.entity_id
_entity_poly.type
_entity_poly.pdbx_seq_one_letter_code
_entity_poly.pdbx_strand_id
1 'polypeptide(L)'
;MEKSLKPNNNRYDPAADIVIGMSDGIVIPFALAAGLTGALVSTNIILIAGLVEIAAGSIALGIGGYLTARSEYPKFSTSVDLRTQQDPVNRRNNLDAFFSSLGLTGEAPP
;
A
#
# COMPACT_ATOMS: atom_id res chain seq x y z
N MET A 1 3.38 -9.87 -33.22
CA MET A 1 3.36 -10.32 -31.81
C MET A 1 3.80 -9.14 -30.96
N GLU A 2 2.89 -8.22 -30.67
CA GLU A 2 3.22 -7.05 -29.85
C GLU A 2 2.08 -6.87 -28.85
N LYS A 3 2.27 -7.47 -27.67
CA LYS A 3 1.32 -7.31 -26.57
C LYS A 3 1.68 -5.98 -25.92
N SER A 4 1.01 -4.92 -26.39
CA SER A 4 1.02 -3.58 -25.82
C SER A 4 0.95 -3.64 -24.29
N LEU A 5 2.10 -3.47 -23.62
CA LEU A 5 2.16 -3.18 -22.18
C LEU A 5 1.64 -1.75 -21.99
N LYS A 6 0.32 -1.62 -21.82
CA LYS A 6 -0.27 -0.41 -21.27
C LYS A 6 0.20 -0.28 -19.81
N PRO A 7 0.87 0.80 -19.41
CA PRO A 7 1.14 1.05 -18.00
C PRO A 7 -0.21 1.27 -17.29
N ASN A 8 -0.57 0.37 -16.37
CA ASN A 8 -1.74 0.53 -15.52
C ASN A 8 -1.40 1.51 -14.39
N ASN A 9 -1.79 2.77 -14.57
CA ASN A 9 -1.52 3.86 -13.63
C ASN A 9 -2.49 3.89 -12.41
N ASN A 10 -3.06 2.74 -12.03
CA ASN A 10 -3.87 2.62 -10.83
C ASN A 10 -3.21 1.57 -9.91
N ARG A 11 -2.34 2.03 -9.00
CA ARG A 11 -1.60 1.16 -8.07
C ARG A 11 -2.44 0.63 -6.89
N TYR A 12 -3.76 0.79 -6.95
CA TYR A 12 -4.68 0.23 -5.97
C TYR A 12 -5.01 -1.21 -6.37
N ASP A 13 -4.50 -2.18 -5.60
CA ASP A 13 -4.81 -3.60 -5.79
C ASP A 13 -5.82 -4.07 -4.73
N PRO A 14 -7.13 -4.07 -5.05
CA PRO A 14 -8.15 -4.49 -4.10
C PRO A 14 -8.03 -5.96 -3.72
N ALA A 15 -7.40 -6.81 -4.55
CA ALA A 15 -7.22 -8.22 -4.21
C ALA A 15 -6.19 -8.38 -3.08
N ALA A 16 -5.11 -7.59 -3.10
CA ALA A 16 -4.12 -7.59 -2.04
C ALA A 16 -4.72 -7.16 -0.69
N ASP A 17 -5.51 -6.07 -0.67
CA ASP A 17 -6.18 -5.59 0.53
C ASP A 17 -7.15 -6.63 1.11
N ILE A 18 -7.89 -7.35 0.26
CA ILE A 18 -8.80 -8.43 0.68
C ILE A 18 -8.03 -9.59 1.31
N VAL A 19 -6.90 -10.01 0.71
CA VAL A 19 -6.10 -11.13 1.23
C VAL A 19 -5.47 -10.78 2.58
N ILE A 20 -5.00 -9.55 2.76
CA ILE A 20 -4.48 -9.07 4.05
C ILE A 20 -5.59 -9.12 5.11
N GLY A 21 -6.77 -8.56 4.81
CA GLY A 21 -7.90 -8.56 5.73
C GLY A 21 -8.42 -9.97 6.09
N MET A 22 -8.49 -10.89 5.11
CA MET A 22 -8.86 -12.28 5.37
C MET A 22 -7.81 -13.01 6.23
N SER A 23 -6.53 -12.76 5.98
CA SER A 23 -5.44 -13.39 6.74
C SER A 23 -5.48 -12.96 8.20
N ASP A 24 -5.63 -11.65 8.46
CA ASP A 24 -5.74 -11.12 9.81
C ASP A 24 -7.02 -11.58 10.52
N GLY A 25 -8.14 -11.63 9.79
CA GLY A 25 -9.44 -12.10 10.30
C GLY A 25 -9.47 -13.57 10.72
N ILE A 26 -8.51 -14.39 10.31
CA ILE A 26 -8.37 -15.80 10.74
C ILE A 26 -7.28 -15.93 11.79
N VAL A 27 -6.09 -15.37 11.53
CA VAL A 27 -4.91 -15.59 12.37
C VAL A 27 -5.07 -14.96 13.75
N ILE A 28 -5.61 -13.73 13.84
CA ILE A 28 -5.73 -13.02 15.10
C ILE A 28 -6.77 -13.68 16.02
N PRO A 29 -8.02 -13.98 15.57
CA PRO A 29 -8.98 -14.70 16.40
C PRO A 29 -8.53 -16.12 16.75
N PHE A 30 -7.79 -16.79 15.87
CA PHE A 30 -7.21 -18.10 16.16
C PHE A 30 -6.17 -18.03 17.29
N ALA A 31 -5.24 -17.06 17.22
CA ALA A 31 -4.25 -16.84 18.27
C ALA A 31 -4.92 -16.46 19.60
N LEU A 32 -5.94 -15.61 19.56
CA LEU A 32 -6.75 -15.25 20.73
C LEU A 32 -7.41 -16.48 21.34
N ALA A 33 -8.09 -17.30 20.53
CA ALA A 33 -8.76 -18.50 21.00
C ALA A 33 -7.77 -19.52 21.60
N ALA A 34 -6.61 -19.71 20.98
CA ALA A 34 -5.57 -20.59 21.49
C ALA A 34 -5.03 -20.11 22.85
N GLY A 35 -4.77 -18.80 23.00
CA GLY A 35 -4.30 -18.20 24.24
C GLY A 35 -5.31 -18.31 25.38
N LEU A 36 -6.59 -17.99 25.12
CA LEU A 36 -7.64 -18.08 26.14
C LEU A 36 -7.98 -19.53 26.52
N THR A 37 -7.87 -20.46 25.57
CA THR A 37 -8.03 -21.90 25.85
C THR A 37 -6.96 -22.39 26.83
N GLY A 38 -5.71 -21.94 26.65
CA GLY A 38 -4.61 -22.22 27.59
C GLY A 38 -4.81 -21.61 28.99
N ALA A 39 -5.57 -20.52 29.08
CA ALA A 39 -5.91 -19.85 30.33
C ALA A 39 -7.16 -20.43 31.04
N LEU A 40 -7.68 -21.58 30.59
CA LEU A 40 -8.88 -22.23 31.15
C LEU A 40 -10.14 -21.34 31.13
N VAL A 41 -10.23 -20.42 30.18
CA VAL A 41 -11.40 -19.54 30.01
C VAL A 41 -12.55 -20.33 29.38
N SER A 42 -13.80 -20.00 29.75
CA SER A 42 -14.97 -20.69 29.20
C SER A 42 -15.14 -20.44 27.69
N THR A 43 -15.57 -21.46 26.96
CA THR A 43 -15.76 -21.41 25.50
C THR A 43 -16.68 -20.27 25.05
N ASN A 44 -17.73 -19.98 25.84
CA ASN A 44 -18.65 -18.88 25.52
C ASN A 44 -17.95 -17.52 25.53
N ILE A 45 -17.03 -17.29 26.48
CA ILE A 45 -16.25 -16.05 26.55
C ILE A 45 -15.29 -15.99 25.35
N ILE A 46 -14.65 -17.11 24.99
CA ILE A 46 -13.74 -17.18 23.84
C ILE A 46 -14.46 -16.80 22.54
N LEU A 47 -15.68 -17.31 22.33
CA LEU A 47 -16.48 -17.00 21.14
C LEU A 47 -16.88 -15.51 21.09
N ILE A 48 -17.33 -14.96 22.22
CA ILE A 48 -17.70 -13.53 22.30
C ILE A 48 -16.46 -12.66 22.06
N ALA A 49 -15.33 -12.99 22.67
CA ALA A 49 -14.07 -12.27 22.50
C ALA A 49 -13.59 -12.30 21.05
N GLY A 50 -13.66 -13.47 20.37
CA GLY A 50 -13.32 -13.59 18.96
C GLY A 50 -14.21 -12.74 18.05
N LEU A 51 -15.52 -12.69 18.30
CA LEU A 51 -16.44 -11.84 17.54
C LEU A 51 -16.17 -10.35 17.74
N VAL A 52 -15.91 -9.95 18.99
CA VAL A 52 -15.53 -8.57 19.32
C VAL A 52 -14.23 -8.18 18.63
N GLU A 53 -13.22 -9.06 18.64
CA GLU A 53 -11.94 -8.84 17.99
C GLU A 53 -12.09 -8.66 16.47
N ILE A 54 -12.87 -9.51 15.80
CA ILE A 54 -13.13 -9.37 14.35
C ILE A 54 -13.79 -8.02 14.05
N ALA A 55 -14.78 -7.61 14.85
CA ALA A 55 -15.45 -6.32 14.67
C ALA A 55 -14.50 -5.14 14.91
N ALA A 56 -13.72 -5.19 15.99
CA ALA A 56 -12.75 -4.16 16.33
C ALA A 56 -11.63 -4.06 15.29
N GLY A 57 -11.07 -5.19 14.85
CA GLY A 57 -10.04 -5.27 13.82
C GLY A 57 -10.53 -4.73 12.48
N SER A 58 -11.76 -5.05 12.08
CA SER A 58 -12.36 -4.54 10.83
C SER A 58 -12.51 -3.01 10.85
N ILE A 59 -12.91 -2.43 11.98
CA ILE A 59 -13.01 -0.98 12.16
C ILE A 59 -11.62 -0.35 12.11
N ALA A 60 -10.65 -0.92 12.82
CA ALA A 60 -9.28 -0.43 12.87
C ALA A 60 -8.62 -0.44 11.48
N LEU A 61 -8.78 -1.53 10.72
CA LEU A 61 -8.26 -1.66 9.36
C LEU A 61 -8.95 -0.70 8.39
N GLY A 62 -10.28 -0.51 8.50
CA GLY A 62 -11.01 0.46 7.69
C GLY A 62 -10.54 1.90 7.92
N ILE A 63 -10.35 2.29 9.19
CA ILE A 63 -9.83 3.61 9.56
C ILE A 63 -8.35 3.74 9.13
N GLY A 64 -7.54 2.69 9.33
CA GLY A 64 -6.13 2.65 8.96
C GLY A 64 -5.92 2.80 7.44
N GLY A 65 -6.72 2.10 6.63
CA GLY A 65 -6.71 2.24 5.17
C GLY A 65 -7.09 3.65 4.72
N TYR A 66 -8.16 4.22 5.29
CA TYR A 66 -8.58 5.59 4.98
C TYR A 66 -7.52 6.63 5.34
N LEU A 67 -6.91 6.53 6.53
CA LEU A 67 -5.85 7.44 6.97
C LEU A 67 -4.59 7.33 6.10
N THR A 68 -4.22 6.09 5.73
CA THR A 68 -3.08 5.84 4.83
C THR A 68 -3.30 6.51 3.49
N ALA A 69 -4.45 6.24 2.86
CA ALA A 69 -4.83 6.88 1.60
C ALA A 69 -4.85 8.40 1.72
N ARG A 70 -5.46 8.96 2.79
CA ARG A 70 -5.51 10.41 3.03
C ARG A 70 -4.12 11.04 3.17
N SER A 71 -3.17 10.33 3.78
CA SER A 71 -1.81 10.83 4.02
C SER A 71 -0.92 10.83 2.77
N GLU A 72 -1.25 10.05 1.75
CA GLU A 72 -0.50 9.94 0.51
C GLU A 72 -0.80 11.06 -0.49
N TYR A 73 -2.03 11.59 -0.49
CA TYR A 73 -2.44 12.69 -1.38
C TYR A 73 -1.50 13.92 -1.35
N PRO A 74 -1.18 14.52 -0.17
CA PRO A 74 -0.32 15.70 -0.13
C PRO A 74 1.16 15.41 -0.34
N LYS A 75 1.64 14.19 -0.02
CA LYS A 75 3.06 13.83 -0.16
C LYS A 75 3.49 13.77 -1.62
N PHE A 76 2.61 13.35 -2.51
CA PHE A 76 2.92 13.27 -3.93
C PHE A 76 3.21 14.65 -4.52
N SER A 77 2.33 15.62 -4.32
CA SER A 77 2.49 16.98 -4.83
C SER A 77 3.71 17.68 -4.22
N THR A 78 3.89 17.61 -2.90
CA THR A 78 5.05 18.25 -2.25
C THR A 78 6.39 17.62 -2.70
N SER A 79 6.47 16.31 -2.90
CA SER A 79 7.72 15.65 -3.30
C SER A 79 8.17 15.98 -4.73
N VAL A 80 7.22 16.20 -5.65
CA VAL A 80 7.50 16.59 -7.04
C VAL A 80 8.05 18.02 -7.11
N ASP A 81 7.49 18.94 -6.32
CA ASP A 81 7.91 20.34 -6.29
C ASP A 81 9.29 20.52 -5.62
N LEU A 82 9.55 19.80 -4.53
CA LEU A 82 10.84 19.84 -3.84
C LEU A 82 11.97 19.27 -4.70
N ARG A 83 11.74 18.13 -5.37
CA ARG A 83 12.69 17.54 -6.33
C ARG A 83 12.93 18.45 -7.53
N THR A 84 11.94 19.25 -7.90
CA THR A 84 12.06 20.16 -9.02
C THR A 84 12.93 21.37 -8.73
N GLN A 85 12.93 21.84 -7.49
CA GLN A 85 13.68 23.02 -7.07
C GLN A 85 15.11 22.69 -6.59
N GLN A 86 15.35 21.51 -6.03
CA GLN A 86 16.65 21.20 -5.42
C GLN A 86 17.80 20.94 -6.41
N ASP A 87 17.53 20.36 -7.59
CA ASP A 87 18.63 20.04 -8.52
C ASP A 87 18.19 19.97 -10.00
N PRO A 88 17.95 21.14 -10.64
CA PRO A 88 17.47 21.19 -12.02
C PRO A 88 18.51 20.72 -13.04
N VAL A 89 19.81 20.86 -12.73
CA VAL A 89 20.91 20.53 -13.64
C VAL A 89 21.14 19.02 -13.67
N ASN A 90 21.26 18.37 -12.50
CA ASN A 90 21.44 16.92 -12.46
C ASN A 90 20.22 16.19 -13.02
N ARG A 91 19.01 16.74 -12.90
CA ARG A 91 17.82 16.14 -13.50
C ARG A 91 17.91 16.10 -15.03
N ARG A 92 18.35 17.19 -15.68
CA ARG A 92 18.54 17.22 -17.15
C ARG A 92 19.56 16.17 -17.58
N ASN A 93 20.73 16.17 -16.95
CA ASN A 93 21.79 15.20 -17.25
C ASN A 93 21.32 13.74 -17.09
N ASN A 94 20.52 13.46 -16.05
CA ASN A 94 20.02 12.10 -15.80
C ASN A 94 18.92 11.69 -16.81
N LEU A 95 18.11 12.65 -17.28
CA LEU A 95 17.14 12.42 -18.36
C LEU A 95 17.87 12.20 -19.69
N ASP A 96 18.87 13.01 -20.01
CA ASP A 96 19.66 12.87 -21.24
C ASP A 96 20.38 11.52 -21.30
N ALA A 97 20.93 11.07 -20.17
CA ALA A 97 21.53 9.74 -20.03
C ALA A 97 20.49 8.60 -20.16
N PHE A 98 19.27 8.78 -19.64
CA PHE A 98 18.18 7.82 -19.76
C PHE A 98 17.63 7.75 -21.20
N PHE A 99 17.44 8.88 -21.87
CA PHE A 99 17.02 8.91 -23.28
C PHE A 99 18.11 8.34 -24.21
N SER A 100 19.37 8.61 -23.91
CA SER A 100 20.51 8.01 -24.61
C SER A 100 20.57 6.49 -24.41
N SER A 101 20.29 5.98 -23.21
CA SER A 101 20.27 4.53 -22.95
C SER A 101 19.08 3.81 -23.61
N LEU A 102 18.00 4.54 -23.91
CA LEU A 102 16.87 4.07 -24.72
C LEU A 102 17.10 4.20 -26.23
N GLY A 103 18.24 4.74 -26.67
CA GLY A 103 18.56 4.94 -28.10
C GLY A 103 17.83 6.11 -28.75
N LEU A 104 17.21 6.99 -27.96
CA LEU A 104 16.47 8.18 -28.40
C LEU A 104 17.35 9.42 -28.17
N THR A 105 18.34 9.65 -29.04
CA THR A 105 19.08 10.92 -29.03
C THR A 105 18.34 11.93 -29.90
N GLY A 106 17.44 12.68 -29.28
CA GLY A 106 16.79 13.83 -29.90
C GLY A 106 17.55 15.11 -29.58
N GLU A 107 17.90 15.87 -30.62
CA GLU A 107 18.38 17.25 -30.49
C GLU A 107 17.32 18.09 -29.75
N ALA A 108 17.75 18.85 -28.75
CA ALA A 108 16.86 19.61 -27.89
C ALA A 108 16.08 20.66 -28.72
N PRO A 109 14.77 20.84 -28.50
CA PRO A 109 14.03 21.94 -29.11
C PRO A 109 14.57 23.29 -28.62
N PRO A 110 14.58 24.32 -29.48
CA PRO A 110 15.19 25.62 -29.19
C PRO A 110 14.55 26.38 -28.03
#